data_AF-A0A7M4EV20-F1
#
_entry.id   AF-A0A7M4EV20-F1
#
_cell.length_a   1.000
_cell.length_b   1.000
_cell.length_c   1.000
_cell.angle_alpha   90.00
_cell.angle_beta   90.00
_cell.angle_gamma   90.00
#
_symmetry.space_group_name_H-M   'P 1'
#
loop_
_entity.id
_entity.type
_entity.pdbx_description
1 polymer ?
#
loop_
_entity_poly.entity_id
_entity_poly.type
_entity_poly.pdbx_seq_one_letter_code
_entity_poly.pdbx_strand_id
1 'polypeptide(L)'
;MAKIKARDLRGKKKEELLKQLDDLKVELSQLRVAKVTGGAASKLSKIRVVRKSIARVLTVINQTQKENLRKFYKGKKYKPLDLRPKKTRAMRRRLNKHEEHLKTKKQQRKERLYPVRKYAVKA
;
A
#
# COMPACT_ATOMS: atom_id res chain seq x y z
N MET A 1 5.11 -10.63 27.14
CA MET A 1 5.28 -9.38 26.39
C MET A 1 3.96 -8.69 26.16
N ALA A 2 3.93 -7.36 26.30
CA ALA A 2 2.82 -6.54 25.88
C ALA A 2 2.73 -6.48 24.34
N LYS A 3 1.53 -6.24 23.83
CA LYS A 3 1.26 -6.11 22.39
C LYS A 3 1.99 -4.88 21.82
N ILE A 4 2.96 -5.10 20.93
CA ILE A 4 3.66 -4.01 20.21
C ILE A 4 2.67 -3.20 19.37
N LYS A 5 2.67 -1.87 19.53
CA LYS A 5 1.84 -0.96 18.72
C LYS A 5 2.65 -0.43 17.53
N ALA A 6 1.99 -0.27 16.39
CA ALA A 6 2.64 0.18 15.17
C ALA A 6 3.19 1.61 15.26
N ARG A 7 2.54 2.48 16.04
CA ARG A 7 2.98 3.86 16.26
C ARG A 7 4.36 3.93 16.90
N ASP A 8 4.67 3.01 17.82
CA ASP A 8 5.95 2.97 18.54
C ASP A 8 7.10 2.42 17.66
N LEU A 9 6.76 1.80 16.53
CA LEU A 9 7.73 1.29 15.55
C LEU A 9 8.05 2.31 14.46
N ARG A 10 7.14 3.26 14.20
CA ARG A 10 7.36 4.34 13.23
C ARG A 10 8.31 5.35 13.85
N GLY A 11 9.41 5.67 13.15
CA GLY A 11 10.46 6.57 13.62
C GLY A 11 11.72 5.86 14.09
N LYS A 12 11.66 4.56 14.39
CA LYS A 12 12.86 3.74 14.65
C LYS A 12 13.66 3.51 13.37
N LYS A 13 14.97 3.34 13.52
CA LYS A 13 15.86 2.99 12.41
C LYS A 13 15.61 1.55 11.95
N LYS A 14 15.94 1.27 10.68
CA LYS A 14 15.77 -0.07 10.10
C LYS A 14 16.53 -1.15 10.88
N GLU A 15 17.75 -0.84 11.32
CA GLU A 15 18.61 -1.75 12.09
C GLU A 15 17.97 -2.14 13.43
N GLU A 16 17.40 -1.16 14.15
CA GLU A 16 16.68 -1.41 15.40
C GLU A 16 15.44 -2.30 15.19
N LEU A 17 14.71 -2.07 14.09
CA LEU A 17 13.55 -2.89 13.74
C LEU A 17 13.94 -4.32 13.37
N LEU A 18 15.11 -4.52 12.73
CA LEU A 18 15.62 -5.86 12.41
C LEU A 18 16.08 -6.60 13.67
N LYS A 19 16.79 -5.92 14.59
CA LYS A 19 17.16 -6.50 15.88
C LYS A 19 15.91 -6.92 16.67
N GLN A 20 14.93 -6.03 16.78
CA GLN A 20 13.65 -6.33 17.44
C GLN A 20 12.89 -7.47 16.76
N LEU A 21 13.00 -7.62 15.44
CA LEU A 21 12.39 -8.73 14.70
C LEU A 21 13.04 -10.07 15.06
N ASP A 22 14.36 -10.12 15.18
CA ASP A 22 15.08 -11.36 15.47
C ASP A 22 14.88 -11.81 16.93
N ASP A 23 14.86 -10.87 17.87
CA ASP A 23 14.51 -11.16 19.27
C ASP A 23 13.11 -11.80 19.38
N LEU A 24 12.12 -11.26 18.63
CA LEU A 24 10.76 -11.82 18.60
C LEU A 24 10.68 -13.20 17.93
N LYS A 25 11.54 -13.48 16.95
CA LYS A 25 11.62 -14.82 16.31
C LYS A 25 12.20 -15.84 17.28
N VAL A 26 13.24 -15.48 18.04
CA VAL A 26 13.83 -16.35 19.07
C VAL A 26 12.78 -16.65 20.14
N GLU A 27 12.07 -15.64 20.64
CA GLU A 27 10.98 -15.83 21.60
C GLU A 27 9.89 -16.75 21.03
N LEU A 28 9.49 -16.54 19.76
CA LEU A 28 8.51 -17.42 19.12
C LEU A 28 8.99 -18.87 19.02
N SER A 29 10.27 -19.09 18.73
CA SER A 29 10.87 -20.43 18.67
C SER A 29 10.79 -21.11 20.04
N GLN A 30 11.20 -20.43 21.11
CA GLN A 30 11.12 -20.93 22.48
C GLN A 30 9.67 -21.26 22.89
N LEU A 31 8.70 -20.43 22.49
CA LEU A 31 7.29 -20.68 22.76
C LEU A 31 6.74 -21.89 21.98
N ARG A 32 7.28 -22.18 20.78
CA ARG A 32 6.90 -23.38 20.00
C ARG A 32 7.44 -24.64 20.65
N VAL A 33 8.67 -24.64 21.14
CA VAL A 33 9.22 -25.77 21.92
C VAL A 33 8.36 -26.01 23.16
N ALA A 34 8.05 -24.94 23.91
CA ALA A 34 7.20 -25.04 25.10
C ALA A 34 5.78 -25.56 24.80
N LYS A 35 5.26 -25.37 23.57
CA LYS A 35 3.99 -25.94 23.14
C LYS A 35 4.06 -27.46 23.02
N VAL A 36 5.18 -27.99 22.52
CA VAL A 36 5.38 -29.43 22.35
C VAL A 36 5.57 -30.11 23.70
N THR A 37 6.32 -29.49 24.62
CA THR A 37 6.59 -30.06 25.95
C THR A 37 5.44 -29.88 26.95
N GLY A 38 4.22 -29.53 26.51
CA GLY A 38 3.05 -29.38 27.38
C GLY A 38 3.11 -28.19 28.35
N GLY A 39 3.73 -27.07 27.95
CA GLY A 39 3.89 -25.89 28.81
C GLY A 39 2.58 -25.20 29.21
N ALA A 40 2.64 -24.42 30.29
CA ALA A 40 1.49 -23.72 30.88
C ALA A 40 0.66 -22.90 29.86
N ALA A 41 -0.66 -22.93 30.00
CA ALA A 41 -1.60 -22.23 29.11
C ALA A 41 -1.33 -20.71 28.99
N SER A 42 -0.90 -20.07 30.08
CA SER A 42 -0.51 -18.65 30.10
C SER A 42 0.68 -18.36 29.17
N LYS A 43 1.63 -19.29 29.03
CA LYS A 43 2.78 -19.22 28.11
C LYS A 43 2.35 -19.46 26.67
N LEU A 44 1.45 -20.42 26.42
CA LEU A 44 0.92 -20.72 25.07
C LEU A 44 0.09 -19.58 24.48
N SER A 45 -0.67 -18.86 25.32
CA SER A 45 -1.46 -17.70 24.89
C SER A 45 -0.60 -16.61 24.22
N LYS A 46 0.68 -16.49 24.61
CA LYS A 46 1.63 -15.51 24.08
C LYS A 46 2.01 -15.77 22.63
N ILE A 47 1.90 -16.99 22.12
CA ILE A 47 2.25 -17.35 20.73
C ILE A 47 1.50 -16.46 19.73
N ARG A 48 0.19 -16.26 19.93
CA ARG A 48 -0.63 -15.41 19.05
C ARG A 48 -0.17 -13.95 19.09
N VAL A 49 0.20 -13.46 20.27
CA VAL A 49 0.64 -12.08 20.49
C VAL A 49 1.98 -11.83 19.81
N VAL A 50 2.96 -12.73 19.99
CA VAL A 50 4.29 -12.64 19.38
C VAL A 50 4.19 -12.73 17.85
N ARG A 51 3.43 -13.69 17.30
CA ARG A 51 3.19 -13.79 15.84
C ARG A 51 2.61 -12.50 15.25
N LYS A 52 1.60 -11.92 15.89
CA LYS A 52 1.00 -10.65 15.43
C LYS A 52 1.99 -9.48 15.57
N SER A 53 2.89 -9.53 16.54
CA SER A 53 3.90 -8.47 16.73
C SER A 53 5.00 -8.55 15.67
N ILE A 54 5.49 -9.74 15.34
CA ILE A 54 6.40 -9.99 14.20
C ILE A 54 5.79 -9.43 12.90
N ALA A 55 4.52 -9.75 12.63
CA ALA A 55 3.83 -9.27 11.44
C ALA A 55 3.74 -7.73 11.39
N ARG A 56 3.54 -7.05 12.53
CA ARG A 56 3.54 -5.58 12.60
C ARG A 56 4.91 -4.99 12.29
N VAL A 57 5.99 -5.55 12.86
CA VAL A 57 7.37 -5.08 12.58
C VAL A 57 7.67 -5.20 11.09
N LEU A 58 7.42 -6.37 10.48
CA LEU A 58 7.60 -6.58 9.04
C LEU A 58 6.74 -5.62 8.20
N THR A 59 5.51 -5.34 8.63
CA THR A 59 4.62 -4.40 7.93
C THR A 59 5.19 -2.99 7.94
N VAL A 60 5.71 -2.51 9.08
CA VAL A 60 6.30 -1.15 9.18
C VAL A 60 7.57 -1.05 8.33
N ILE A 61 8.45 -2.06 8.36
CA ILE A 61 9.65 -2.11 7.49
C ILE A 61 9.24 -2.04 6.00
N ASN A 62 8.23 -2.83 5.60
CA ASN A 62 7.76 -2.83 4.21
C ASN A 62 7.09 -1.50 3.82
N GLN A 63 6.39 -0.85 4.74
CA GLN A 63 5.78 0.47 4.51
C GLN A 63 6.85 1.52 4.23
N THR A 64 7.88 1.63 5.09
CA THR A 64 8.96 2.61 4.93
C THR A 64 9.78 2.36 3.67
N GLN A 65 10.08 1.09 3.36
CA GLN A 65 10.74 0.72 2.11
C GLN A 65 9.93 1.14 0.87
N LYS A 66 8.63 0.83 0.83
CA LYS A 66 7.76 1.22 -0.29
C LYS A 66 7.60 2.73 -0.41
N GLU A 67 7.55 3.44 0.71
CA GLU A 67 7.49 4.90 0.70
C GLU A 67 8.76 5.51 0.09
N ASN A 68 9.94 5.04 0.51
CA ASN A 68 11.22 5.50 -0.03
C ASN A 68 11.36 5.18 -1.52
N LEU A 69 10.91 3.99 -1.96
CA LEU A 69 10.86 3.65 -3.38
C LEU A 69 9.90 4.56 -4.16
N ARG A 70 8.73 4.91 -3.60
CA ARG A 70 7.79 5.86 -4.23
C ARG A 70 8.38 7.26 -4.36
N LYS A 71 9.15 7.72 -3.36
CA LYS A 71 9.90 8.98 -3.42
C LYS A 71 10.96 8.94 -4.52
N PHE A 72 11.76 7.87 -4.59
CA PHE A 72 12.80 7.70 -5.61
C PHE A 72 12.26 7.61 -7.04
N TYR A 73 11.12 6.95 -7.26
CA TYR A 73 10.46 6.83 -8.56
C TYR A 73 9.42 7.94 -8.81
N LYS A 74 9.38 9.00 -8.00
CA LYS A 74 8.53 10.17 -8.27
C LYS A 74 9.03 10.85 -9.54
N GLY A 75 8.12 11.26 -10.44
CA GLY A 75 8.45 11.88 -11.72
C GLY A 75 9.02 10.95 -12.81
N LYS A 76 9.62 9.80 -12.46
CA LYS A 76 10.16 8.86 -13.45
C LYS A 76 9.04 8.21 -14.29
N LYS A 77 9.22 8.18 -15.62
CA LYS A 77 8.29 7.57 -16.60
C LYS A 77 8.05 6.09 -16.30
N TYR A 78 9.12 5.32 -16.13
CA TYR A 78 9.05 3.88 -15.90
C TYR A 78 9.21 3.57 -14.41
N LYS A 79 8.14 2.99 -13.83
CA LYS A 79 8.12 2.50 -12.45
C LYS A 79 7.95 0.98 -12.42
N PRO A 80 8.52 0.31 -11.40
CA PRO A 80 8.26 -1.11 -11.14
C PRO A 80 6.77 -1.43 -11.07
N LEU A 81 6.37 -2.62 -11.52
CA LEU A 81 4.97 -3.06 -11.59
C LEU A 81 4.23 -2.98 -10.25
N ASP A 82 4.95 -3.18 -9.14
CA ASP A 82 4.39 -3.12 -7.79
C ASP A 82 4.00 -1.72 -7.32
N LEU A 83 4.66 -0.69 -7.87
CA LEU A 83 4.38 0.71 -7.55
C LEU A 83 3.33 1.32 -8.49
N ARG A 84 2.96 0.63 -9.57
CA ARG A 84 1.93 1.10 -10.49
C ARG A 84 0.54 1.01 -9.81
N PRO A 85 -0.39 1.93 -10.11
CA PRO A 85 -1.77 1.80 -9.67
C PRO A 85 -2.36 0.45 -10.07
N LYS A 86 -2.97 -0.25 -9.11
CA LYS A 86 -3.62 -1.55 -9.34
C LYS A 86 -5.02 -1.30 -9.91
N LYS A 87 -5.09 -1.16 -11.24
CA LYS A 87 -6.34 -1.09 -12.02
C LYS A 87 -6.53 -2.37 -12.81
N THR A 88 -7.75 -2.60 -13.33
CA THR A 88 -8.01 -3.72 -14.24
C THR A 88 -7.20 -3.57 -15.53
N ARG A 89 -6.95 -4.68 -16.22
CA ARG A 89 -6.22 -4.68 -17.51
C ARG A 89 -6.92 -3.79 -18.54
N ALA A 90 -8.25 -3.87 -18.64
CA ALA A 90 -9.06 -3.03 -19.53
C ALA A 90 -8.87 -1.54 -19.24
N MET A 91 -8.97 -1.11 -17.97
CA MET A 91 -8.77 0.28 -17.58
C MET A 91 -7.36 0.81 -17.85
N ARG A 92 -6.33 -0.05 -17.83
CA ARG A 92 -4.95 0.36 -18.18
C ARG A 92 -4.71 0.52 -19.68
N ARG A 93 -5.53 -0.13 -20.52
CA ARG A 93 -5.43 -0.10 -21.98
C ARG A 93 -6.32 0.95 -22.64
N ARG A 94 -7.33 1.45 -21.92
CA ARG A 94 -8.18 2.56 -22.40
C ARG A 94 -7.32 3.80 -22.65
N LEU A 95 -7.73 4.60 -23.63
CA LEU A 95 -7.18 5.93 -23.90
C LEU A 95 -7.21 6.82 -22.66
N ASN A 96 -6.25 7.72 -22.58
CA ASN A 96 -6.23 8.77 -21.57
C ASN A 96 -7.36 9.77 -21.84
N LYS A 97 -7.86 10.45 -20.80
CA LYS A 97 -8.90 11.49 -20.96
C LYS A 97 -8.51 12.56 -21.97
N HIS A 98 -7.22 12.95 -22.02
CA HIS A 98 -6.73 13.90 -23.00
C HIS A 98 -6.92 13.40 -24.43
N GLU A 99 -6.49 12.16 -24.70
CA GLU A 99 -6.62 11.51 -26.01
C GLU A 99 -8.09 11.35 -26.40
N GLU A 100 -8.94 10.96 -25.46
CA GLU A 100 -10.39 10.79 -25.66
C GLU A 100 -11.09 12.12 -25.96
N HIS A 101 -10.58 13.24 -25.45
CA HIS A 101 -11.08 14.59 -25.72
C HIS A 101 -10.44 15.28 -26.92
N LEU A 102 -9.47 14.65 -27.61
CA LEU A 102 -8.87 15.25 -28.80
C LEU A 102 -9.92 15.41 -29.90
N LYS A 103 -10.12 16.64 -30.34
CA LYS A 103 -11.04 16.99 -31.42
C LYS A 103 -10.25 17.55 -32.60
N THR A 104 -10.70 17.24 -33.81
CA THR A 104 -10.13 17.82 -35.03
C THR A 104 -10.32 19.34 -35.04
N LYS A 105 -9.41 20.08 -35.70
CA LYS A 105 -9.54 21.55 -35.83
C LYS A 105 -10.89 21.97 -36.43
N LYS A 106 -11.41 21.17 -37.38
CA LYS A 106 -12.73 21.35 -38.00
C LYS A 106 -13.86 21.24 -36.97
N GLN A 107 -13.84 20.20 -36.12
CA GLN A 107 -14.83 20.01 -35.07
C GLN A 107 -14.76 21.12 -34.01
N GLN A 108 -13.55 21.51 -33.57
CA GLN A 108 -13.37 22.61 -32.62
C GLN A 108 -13.96 23.93 -33.14
N ARG A 109 -13.76 24.25 -34.43
CA ARG A 109 -14.37 25.44 -35.06
C ARG A 109 -15.90 25.35 -35.06
N LYS A 110 -16.45 24.18 -35.43
CA LYS A 110 -17.91 23.96 -35.47
C LYS A 110 -18.54 24.13 -34.08
N GLU A 111 -17.96 23.51 -33.06
CA GLU A 111 -18.48 23.60 -31.68
C GLU A 111 -18.38 25.02 -31.10
N ARG A 112 -17.33 25.78 -31.45
CA ARG A 112 -17.20 27.19 -31.08
C ARG A 112 -18.28 28.05 -31.73
N LEU A 113 -18.54 27.81 -33.01
CA LEU A 113 -19.50 28.59 -33.79
C LEU A 113 -20.96 28.25 -33.43
N TYR A 114 -21.24 26.97 -33.16
CA TYR A 114 -22.58 26.46 -32.88
C TYR A 114 -22.62 25.67 -31.56
N PRO A 115 -22.49 26.36 -30.41
CA PRO A 115 -22.66 25.70 -29.11
C PRO A 115 -24.13 25.27 -28.94
N VAL A 116 -24.35 24.14 -28.28
CA VAL A 116 -25.70 23.70 -27.91
C VAL A 116 -26.28 24.73 -26.94
N ARG A 117 -27.31 25.45 -27.37
CA ARG A 117 -28.00 26.45 -26.55
C ARG A 117 -29.18 25.79 -25.87
N LYS A 118 -29.40 26.13 -24.61
CA LYS A 118 -30.62 25.75 -23.88
C LYS A 118 -31.70 26.78 -24.23
N TYR A 119 -32.80 26.33 -24.82
CA TYR A 119 -33.96 27.16 -25.14
C TYR A 119 -35.25 26.38 -24.87
N ALA A 120 -36.37 27.09 -24.80
CA ALA A 120 -37.71 26.53 -24.68
C ALA A 120 -38.64 27.27 -25.65
N VAL A 121 -39.71 26.60 -26.10
CA VAL A 121 -40.74 27.20 -26.93
C VAL A 121 -41.94 27.50 -26.04
N LYS A 122 -42.49 28.71 -26.17
CA LYS A 122 -43.69 29.12 -25.46
C LYS A 122 -44.89 28.32 -25.99
N ALA A 123 -45.78 27.90 -25.10
CA ALA A 123 -47.06 27.30 -25.48
C ALA A 123 -47.94 28.31 -26.23
#